data_AF-X1TQR9-F1
#
_entry.id   AF-X1TQR9-F1
#
_cell.length_a   1.000
_cell.length_b   1.000
_cell.length_c   1.000
_cell.angle_alpha   90.00
_cell.angle_beta   90.00
_cell.angle_gamma   90.00
#
_symmetry.space_group_name_H-M   'P 1'
#
loop_
_entity.id
_entity.type
_entity.pdbx_description
1 polymer ?
#
loop_
_entity_poly.entity_id
_entity_poly.type
_entity_poly.pdbx_seq_one_letter_code
_entity_poly.pdbx_strand_id
1 'polypeptide(L)'
;FEPIFLPKETAHLITATTELNVECIAVGALPEREKDFGALTGGEWTREQENTDLELPSNELAQLRMRIVDDLQIEFSNPSPTKQWRTSKAIFYLPQFPTTSAEDFMKQYYFKASEFHVWEKDTPRFDLYAPNGDLATSRIIFNGWRFRVKKIDTPGKITIWVSGWPSGVAS
;
A
#
# COMPACT_ATOMS: atom_id res chain seq x y z
N PHE A 1 -12.99 2.91 5.94
CA PHE A 1 -13.21 1.89 4.89
C PHE A 1 -13.30 0.54 5.57
N GLU A 2 -13.97 -0.43 4.96
CA GLU A 2 -14.24 -1.73 5.58
C GLU A 2 -13.08 -2.71 5.37
N PRO A 3 -12.84 -3.63 6.30
CA PRO A 3 -11.86 -4.69 6.12
C PRO A 3 -12.29 -5.61 4.97
N ILE A 4 -11.35 -5.93 4.07
CA ILE A 4 -11.56 -6.88 2.97
C ILE A 4 -11.73 -8.34 3.46
N PHE A 5 -11.35 -8.59 4.72
CA PHE A 5 -11.22 -9.94 5.27
C PHE A 5 -11.75 -10.01 6.70
N LEU A 6 -12.79 -10.81 6.94
CA LEU A 6 -13.46 -10.96 8.25
C LEU A 6 -13.09 -12.28 8.93
N PRO A 7 -13.26 -12.41 10.27
CA PRO A 7 -12.92 -13.64 10.98
C PRO A 7 -13.65 -14.87 10.42
N LYS A 8 -12.92 -15.99 10.30
CA LYS A 8 -13.33 -17.27 9.68
C LYS A 8 -13.47 -17.25 8.16
N GLU A 9 -13.25 -16.12 7.50
CA GLU A 9 -13.13 -16.12 6.04
C GLU A 9 -11.79 -16.69 5.62
N THR A 10 -11.72 -17.21 4.39
CA THR A 10 -10.51 -17.79 3.82
C THR A 10 -10.06 -17.01 2.58
N ALA A 11 -8.77 -16.79 2.45
CA ALA A 11 -8.16 -16.05 1.35
C ALA A 11 -7.00 -16.84 0.75
N HIS A 12 -6.84 -16.73 -0.56
CA HIS A 12 -5.67 -17.14 -1.30
C HIS A 12 -4.79 -15.90 -1.49
N LEU A 13 -3.63 -15.89 -0.84
CA LEU A 13 -2.67 -14.80 -0.91
C LEU A 13 -1.68 -15.07 -2.02
N ILE A 14 -1.53 -14.10 -2.91
CA ILE A 14 -0.47 -14.09 -3.93
C ILE A 14 0.56 -13.05 -3.47
N THR A 15 1.68 -13.54 -2.96
CA THR A 15 2.85 -12.74 -2.58
C THR A 15 3.87 -12.76 -3.72
N ALA A 16 4.97 -12.00 -3.61
CA ALA A 16 5.98 -11.93 -4.65
C ALA A 16 6.68 -13.27 -4.85
N THR A 17 6.85 -14.03 -3.77
CA THR A 17 7.66 -15.25 -3.77
C THR A 17 6.83 -16.52 -3.60
N THR A 18 5.60 -16.41 -3.09
CA THR A 18 4.79 -17.56 -2.71
C THR A 18 3.29 -17.33 -2.90
N GLU A 19 2.57 -18.43 -3.08
CA GLU A 19 1.12 -18.47 -2.95
C GLU A 19 0.75 -19.32 -1.74
N LEU A 20 -0.21 -18.85 -0.94
CA LEU A 20 -0.66 -19.57 0.26
C LEU A 20 -2.14 -19.34 0.53
N ASN A 21 -2.78 -20.33 1.15
CA ASN A 21 -4.15 -20.16 1.64
C ASN A 21 -4.12 -19.86 3.14
N VAL A 22 -4.97 -18.91 3.55
CA VAL A 22 -5.07 -18.47 4.94
C VAL A 22 -6.53 -18.35 5.39
N GLU A 23 -6.76 -18.49 6.70
CA GLU A 23 -8.02 -18.15 7.36
C GLU A 23 -7.80 -16.96 8.31
N CYS A 24 -8.71 -15.99 8.29
CA CYS A 24 -8.69 -14.86 9.21
C CYS A 24 -9.08 -15.33 10.62
N ILE A 25 -8.20 -15.07 11.59
CA ILE A 25 -8.45 -15.36 13.00
C ILE A 25 -9.04 -14.13 13.70
N ALA A 26 -8.47 -12.96 13.44
CA ALA A 26 -8.88 -11.72 14.08
C ALA A 26 -8.60 -10.52 13.18
N VAL A 27 -9.40 -9.47 13.35
CA VAL A 27 -9.27 -8.18 12.68
C VAL A 27 -9.01 -7.12 13.74
N GLY A 28 -8.01 -6.27 13.51
CA GLY A 28 -7.72 -5.10 14.34
C GLY A 28 -7.57 -3.85 13.49
N ALA A 29 -8.01 -2.71 14.01
CA ALA A 29 -7.72 -1.42 13.38
C ALA A 29 -6.22 -1.11 13.53
N LEU A 30 -5.59 -0.68 12.44
CA LEU A 30 -4.24 -0.14 12.47
C LEU A 30 -4.35 1.37 12.69
N PRO A 31 -3.80 1.91 13.80
CA PRO A 31 -3.89 3.34 14.08
C PRO A 31 -3.18 4.14 12.98
N GLU A 32 -3.63 5.38 12.78
CA GLU A 32 -2.99 6.27 11.82
C GLU A 32 -1.50 6.44 12.15
N ARG A 33 -0.65 6.31 11.14
CA ARG A 33 0.80 6.50 11.24
C ARG A 33 1.27 7.48 10.20
N GLU A 34 1.98 8.51 10.62
CA GLU A 34 2.67 9.43 9.72
C GLU A 34 4.13 9.01 9.59
N LYS A 35 4.63 9.00 8.35
CA LYS A 35 6.04 8.85 8.02
C LYS A 35 6.50 10.09 7.26
N ASP A 36 7.53 10.74 7.76
CA ASP A 36 8.31 11.72 7.01
C ASP A 36 9.53 11.02 6.40
N PHE A 37 9.67 11.09 5.07
CA PHE A 37 10.81 10.54 4.35
C PHE A 37 11.96 11.56 4.21
N GLY A 38 11.81 12.75 4.79
CA GLY A 38 12.82 13.80 4.85
C GLY A 38 12.75 14.76 3.67
N ALA A 39 13.87 15.44 3.43
CA ALA A 39 13.96 16.45 2.37
C ALA A 39 14.03 15.80 0.98
N LEU A 40 13.40 16.45 0.00
CA LEU A 40 13.44 16.05 -1.40
C LEU A 40 13.98 17.20 -2.25
N THR A 41 14.85 16.87 -3.21
CA THR A 41 15.32 17.81 -4.25
C THR A 41 14.25 17.96 -5.32
N GLY A 42 13.91 19.19 -5.67
CA GLY A 42 12.93 19.51 -6.70
C GLY A 42 13.32 18.96 -8.06
N GLY A 43 12.37 18.32 -8.75
CA GLY A 43 12.59 17.77 -10.09
C GLY A 43 13.38 16.45 -10.12
N GLU A 44 13.72 15.88 -8.96
CA GLU A 44 14.43 14.60 -8.86
C GLU A 44 13.60 13.52 -8.15
N TRP A 45 13.79 12.27 -8.58
CA TRP A 45 13.17 11.12 -7.92
C TRP A 45 14.08 10.60 -6.81
N THR A 46 13.56 10.53 -5.61
CA THR A 46 14.16 9.76 -4.51
C THR A 46 13.56 8.36 -4.52
N ARG A 47 14.35 7.37 -4.91
CA ARG A 47 13.88 6.02 -5.24
C ARG A 47 14.03 5.03 -4.07
N GLU A 48 13.23 3.97 -4.10
CA GLU A 48 13.32 2.78 -3.25
C GLU A 48 13.30 3.11 -1.75
N GLN A 49 12.49 4.08 -1.34
CA GLN A 49 12.39 4.46 0.07
C GLN A 49 11.55 3.44 0.84
N GLU A 50 12.21 2.70 1.73
CA GLU A 50 11.56 1.68 2.56
C GLU A 50 10.76 2.30 3.70
N ASN A 51 9.62 1.69 4.01
CA ASN A 51 8.87 1.99 5.23
C ASN A 51 8.76 0.74 6.12
N THR A 52 9.80 0.50 6.92
CA THR A 52 9.88 -0.61 7.88
C THR A 52 8.83 -0.51 9.00
N ASP A 53 8.26 0.68 9.22
CA ASP A 53 7.20 0.89 10.21
C ASP A 53 5.86 0.22 9.83
N LEU A 54 5.75 -0.26 8.59
CA LEU A 54 4.59 -1.00 8.07
C LEU A 54 4.79 -2.51 8.07
N GLU A 55 5.96 -3.01 8.47
CA GLU A 55 6.21 -4.44 8.63
C GLU A 55 5.34 -5.04 9.73
N LEU A 56 4.96 -6.30 9.53
CA LEU A 56 4.09 -7.05 10.42
C LEU A 56 4.81 -8.29 10.97
N PRO A 57 4.46 -8.72 12.18
CA PRO A 57 4.82 -10.04 12.69
C PRO A 57 4.40 -11.19 11.77
N SER A 58 5.01 -12.35 11.97
CA SER A 58 4.66 -13.56 11.21
C SER A 58 3.19 -13.95 11.36
N ASN A 59 2.62 -14.48 10.27
CA ASN A 59 1.22 -14.82 10.07
C ASN A 59 0.26 -13.64 10.20
N GLU A 60 0.64 -12.51 9.62
CA GLU A 60 -0.19 -11.32 9.60
C GLU A 60 -0.18 -10.62 8.26
N LEU A 61 -1.34 -10.07 7.93
CA LEU A 61 -1.62 -9.32 6.73
C LEU A 61 -2.14 -7.94 7.15
N ALA A 62 -1.81 -6.90 6.41
CA ALA A 62 -2.49 -5.61 6.53
C ALA A 62 -3.12 -5.22 5.20
N GLN A 63 -4.26 -4.53 5.29
CA GLN A 63 -4.86 -3.75 4.21
C GLN A 63 -4.72 -2.30 4.61
N LEU A 64 -3.94 -1.55 3.84
CA LEU A 64 -3.56 -0.18 4.13
C LEU A 64 -4.04 0.74 3.03
N ARG A 65 -4.32 1.98 3.39
CA ARG A 65 -4.46 3.10 2.47
C ARG A 65 -3.48 4.18 2.90
N MET A 66 -3.14 5.05 1.95
CA MET A 66 -2.24 6.16 2.22
C MET A 66 -2.77 7.49 1.73
N ARG A 67 -2.37 8.56 2.43
CA ARG A 67 -2.69 9.93 2.09
C ARG A 67 -1.41 10.74 2.08
N ILE A 68 -1.17 11.39 0.96
CA ILE A 68 -0.02 12.28 0.76
C ILE A 68 -0.35 13.64 1.37
N VAL A 69 0.51 14.12 2.26
CA VAL A 69 0.30 15.37 3.01
C VAL A 69 1.01 16.53 2.36
N ASP A 70 2.28 16.36 2.01
CA ASP A 70 3.11 17.40 1.37
C ASP A 70 2.91 17.40 -0.16
N ASP A 71 3.36 18.46 -0.83
CA ASP A 71 3.20 18.65 -2.28
C ASP A 71 4.18 17.78 -3.08
N LEU A 72 3.97 16.47 -3.01
CA LEU A 72 4.78 15.45 -3.66
C LEU A 72 3.93 14.44 -4.45
N GLN A 73 4.61 13.67 -5.28
CA GLN A 73 4.06 12.55 -6.03
C GLN A 73 4.70 11.24 -5.58
N ILE A 74 3.90 10.18 -5.50
CA ILE A 74 4.36 8.84 -5.14
C ILE A 74 4.13 7.88 -6.28
N GLU A 75 5.19 7.15 -6.62
CA GLU A 75 5.11 5.89 -7.34
C GLU A 75 5.30 4.75 -6.31
N PHE A 76 4.37 3.80 -6.30
CA PHE A 76 4.35 2.75 -5.27
C PHE A 76 4.83 1.40 -5.80
N SER A 77 5.77 0.80 -5.08
CA SER A 77 6.41 -0.48 -5.39
C SER A 77 6.17 -1.46 -4.23
N ASN A 78 5.38 -2.52 -4.46
CA ASN A 78 4.94 -3.42 -3.39
C ASN A 78 4.89 -4.89 -3.79
N PRO A 79 5.89 -5.68 -3.39
CA PRO A 79 7.29 -5.32 -3.13
C PRO A 79 8.07 -5.19 -4.46
N SER A 80 9.30 -4.68 -4.41
CA SER A 80 10.17 -4.47 -5.59
C SER A 80 10.38 -5.80 -6.34
N PRO A 81 9.86 -5.98 -7.59
CA PRO A 81 9.66 -4.95 -8.62
C PRO A 81 8.20 -4.62 -8.99
N THR A 82 7.21 -5.07 -8.23
CA THR A 82 5.79 -4.88 -8.55
C THR A 82 5.38 -3.43 -8.37
N LYS A 83 5.11 -2.75 -9.49
CA LYS A 83 4.60 -1.38 -9.51
C LYS A 83 3.07 -1.35 -9.48
N GLN A 84 2.51 -0.58 -8.55
CA GLN A 84 1.07 -0.33 -8.49
C GLN A 84 0.66 0.69 -9.56
N TRP A 85 -0.59 0.58 -10.05
CA TRP A 85 -1.19 1.47 -11.06
C TRP A 85 -0.38 1.60 -12.35
N ARG A 86 0.35 0.54 -12.71
CA ARG A 86 1.03 0.41 -13.98
C ARG A 86 0.10 -0.14 -15.05
N THR A 87 0.13 0.48 -16.22
CA THR A 87 -0.39 -0.07 -17.47
C THR A 87 0.78 -0.52 -18.35
N SER A 88 0.49 -1.15 -19.50
CA SER A 88 1.53 -1.50 -20.47
C SER A 88 2.29 -0.29 -21.02
N LYS A 89 1.76 0.93 -20.89
CA LYS A 89 2.31 2.15 -21.51
C LYS A 89 2.69 3.26 -20.54
N ALA A 90 2.14 3.26 -19.33
CA ALA A 90 2.29 4.37 -18.38
C ALA A 90 2.20 3.88 -16.93
N ILE A 91 2.81 4.63 -16.02
CA ILE A 91 2.71 4.44 -14.57
C ILE A 91 1.95 5.65 -14.03
N PHE A 92 0.89 5.38 -13.27
CA PHE A 92 0.17 6.42 -12.56
C PHE A 92 0.82 6.67 -11.20
N TYR A 93 0.97 7.93 -10.83
CA TYR A 93 1.45 8.35 -9.52
C TYR A 93 0.29 8.92 -8.70
N LEU A 94 0.37 8.74 -7.39
CA LEU A 94 -0.57 9.37 -6.47
C LEU A 94 -0.05 10.78 -6.17
N PRO A 95 -0.81 11.86 -6.44
CA PRO A 95 -0.41 13.23 -6.08
C PRO A 95 -0.85 13.57 -4.66
N GLN A 96 -0.41 14.74 -4.17
CA GLN A 96 -0.98 15.36 -2.97
C GLN A 96 -2.52 15.34 -3.03
N PHE A 97 -3.15 14.98 -1.91
CA PHE A 97 -4.60 14.97 -1.85
C PHE A 97 -5.12 16.41 -1.91
N PRO A 98 -6.18 16.68 -2.69
CA PRO A 98 -6.78 18.01 -2.74
C PRO A 98 -7.11 18.52 -1.35
N THR A 99 -6.91 19.81 -1.09
CA THR A 99 -7.21 20.40 0.23
C THR A 99 -8.58 21.09 0.26
N THR A 100 -9.15 21.38 -0.91
CA THR A 100 -10.45 22.08 -1.04
C THR A 100 -11.63 21.11 -0.91
N SER A 101 -12.78 21.59 -0.44
CA SER A 101 -14.02 20.78 -0.36
C SER A 101 -14.69 20.55 -1.72
N ALA A 102 -14.40 21.40 -2.72
CA ALA A 102 -14.91 21.25 -4.08
C ALA A 102 -14.41 19.96 -4.77
N GLU A 103 -13.31 19.39 -4.26
CA GLU A 103 -12.62 18.24 -4.84
C GLU A 103 -12.76 16.97 -3.98
N ASP A 104 -13.80 16.89 -3.13
CA ASP A 104 -14.02 15.76 -2.23
C ASP A 104 -14.17 14.43 -2.99
N PHE A 105 -14.71 14.44 -4.22
CA PHE A 105 -14.78 13.25 -5.05
C PHE A 105 -13.38 12.72 -5.43
N MET A 106 -12.43 13.62 -5.72
CA MET A 106 -11.04 13.26 -6.02
C MET A 106 -10.34 12.71 -4.79
N LYS A 107 -10.58 13.29 -3.60
CA LYS A 107 -10.08 12.72 -2.33
C LYS A 107 -10.55 11.29 -2.14
N GLN A 108 -11.85 11.03 -2.35
CA GLN A 108 -12.40 9.68 -2.22
C GLN A 108 -11.83 8.71 -3.27
N TYR A 109 -11.63 9.19 -4.51
CA TYR A 109 -11.00 8.41 -5.57
C TYR A 109 -9.57 8.04 -5.21
N TYR A 110 -8.73 9.02 -4.87
CA TYR A 110 -7.34 8.79 -4.47
C TYR A 110 -7.23 7.92 -3.22
N PHE A 111 -8.13 8.11 -2.25
CA PHE A 111 -8.16 7.26 -1.06
C PHE A 111 -8.44 5.80 -1.40
N LYS A 112 -9.38 5.52 -2.30
CA LYS A 112 -9.63 4.15 -2.79
C LYS A 112 -8.47 3.63 -3.64
N ALA A 113 -7.90 4.46 -4.50
CA ALA A 113 -6.79 4.08 -5.36
C ALA A 113 -5.57 3.67 -4.54
N SER A 114 -5.27 4.39 -3.45
CA SER A 114 -4.14 4.20 -2.54
C SER A 114 -4.14 2.88 -1.74
N GLU A 115 -5.10 1.98 -1.96
CA GLU A 115 -5.21 0.75 -1.20
C GLU A 115 -4.16 -0.28 -1.62
N PHE A 116 -3.47 -0.85 -0.65
CA PHE A 116 -2.48 -1.92 -0.85
C PHE A 116 -2.44 -2.87 0.34
N HIS A 117 -1.72 -3.98 0.18
CA HIS A 117 -1.63 -5.03 1.18
C HIS A 117 -0.16 -5.30 1.55
N VAL A 118 0.09 -5.62 2.81
CA VAL A 118 1.43 -5.97 3.33
C VAL A 118 1.35 -7.32 4.02
N TRP A 119 2.26 -8.25 3.68
CA TRP A 119 2.35 -9.57 4.27
C TRP A 119 3.62 -9.68 5.08
N GLU A 120 3.48 -10.01 6.38
CA GLU A 120 4.63 -10.21 7.28
C GLU A 120 5.69 -9.11 7.11
N LYS A 121 6.91 -9.49 6.71
CA LYS A 121 8.07 -8.60 6.58
C LYS A 121 8.29 -8.08 5.16
N ASP A 122 7.28 -8.16 4.29
CA ASP A 122 7.37 -7.58 2.95
C ASP A 122 7.34 -6.05 3.06
N THR A 123 8.51 -5.44 3.19
CA THR A 123 8.64 -4.00 3.40
C THR A 123 8.21 -3.22 2.15
N PRO A 124 7.14 -2.41 2.22
CA PRO A 124 6.70 -1.61 1.09
C PRO A 124 7.73 -0.52 0.76
N ARG A 125 7.86 -0.21 -0.54
CA ARG A 125 8.79 0.82 -1.04
C ARG A 125 8.07 1.92 -1.81
N PHE A 126 8.55 3.14 -1.63
CA PHE A 126 7.97 4.34 -2.19
C PHE A 126 9.04 5.10 -2.99
N ASP A 127 8.71 5.44 -4.22
CA ASP A 127 9.47 6.38 -5.03
C ASP A 127 8.80 7.75 -4.88
N LEU A 128 9.57 8.74 -4.43
CA LEU A 128 9.09 10.07 -4.09
C LEU A 128 9.61 11.11 -5.07
N TYR A 129 8.74 12.03 -5.49
CA TYR A 129 9.08 13.10 -6.42
C TYR A 129 8.48 14.43 -5.98
N ALA A 130 9.27 15.49 -6.03
CA ALA A 130 8.84 16.85 -5.69
C ALA A 130 8.67 17.68 -6.99
N PRO A 131 7.44 17.82 -7.52
CA PRO A 131 7.20 18.46 -8.82
C PRO A 131 7.40 19.98 -8.81
N ASN A 132 7.20 20.63 -7.66
CA ASN A 132 7.08 22.09 -7.56
C ASN A 132 8.25 22.77 -6.83
N GLY A 133 9.38 22.07 -6.69
CA GLY A 133 10.60 22.58 -6.05
C GLY A 133 11.07 21.72 -4.87
N ASP A 134 12.10 22.19 -4.17
CA ASP A 134 12.65 21.49 -3.00
C ASP A 134 11.62 21.43 -1.87
N LEU A 135 11.56 20.29 -1.20
CA LEU A 135 10.72 20.08 -0.01
C LEU A 135 11.62 19.79 1.20
N ALA A 136 11.34 20.45 2.33
CA ALA A 136 12.01 20.15 3.59
C ALA A 136 11.49 18.86 4.25
N THR A 137 10.26 18.45 3.93
CA THR A 137 9.59 17.26 4.47
C THR A 137 8.82 16.54 3.36
N SER A 138 8.63 15.24 3.53
CA SER A 138 7.88 14.39 2.60
C SER A 138 6.97 13.44 3.38
N ARG A 139 5.89 14.00 3.90
CA ARG A 139 5.00 13.30 4.83
C ARG A 139 3.90 12.53 4.14
N ILE A 140 3.75 11.28 4.56
CA ILE A 140 2.73 10.34 4.09
C ILE A 140 2.07 9.69 5.31
N ILE A 141 0.75 9.69 5.31
CA ILE A 141 -0.06 9.10 6.37
C ILE A 141 -0.62 7.76 5.90
N PHE A 142 -0.51 6.75 6.75
CA PHE A 142 -0.99 5.39 6.51
C PHE A 142 -2.05 5.01 7.54
N ASN A 143 -3.11 4.36 7.09
CA ASN A 143 -4.16 3.84 7.96
C ASN A 143 -4.80 2.59 7.37
N GLY A 144 -5.33 1.72 8.23
CA GLY A 144 -6.10 0.57 7.74
C GLY A 144 -6.39 -0.51 8.75
N TRP A 145 -6.33 -1.75 8.28
CA TRP A 145 -6.70 -2.94 9.03
C TRP A 145 -5.54 -3.93 9.08
N ARG A 146 -5.41 -4.60 10.22
CA ARG A 146 -4.48 -5.70 10.45
C ARG A 146 -5.26 -6.97 10.68
N PHE A 147 -4.81 -8.05 10.06
CA PHE A 147 -5.42 -9.36 10.12
C PHE A 147 -4.43 -10.34 10.73
N ARG A 148 -4.83 -10.98 11.82
CA ARG A 148 -4.14 -12.19 12.30
C ARG A 148 -4.66 -13.36 11.48
N VAL A 149 -3.79 -14.14 10.87
CA VAL A 149 -4.21 -15.26 10.04
C VAL A 149 -3.57 -16.57 10.49
N LYS A 150 -4.14 -17.69 10.06
CA LYS A 150 -3.49 -19.01 10.09
C LYS A 150 -3.40 -19.54 8.67
N LYS A 151 -2.31 -20.25 8.36
CA LYS A 151 -2.17 -20.99 7.10
C LYS A 151 -3.11 -22.20 7.11
N ILE A 152 -3.70 -22.51 5.96
CA ILE A 152 -4.63 -23.63 5.76
C ILE A 152 -4.29 -24.35 4.46
N ASP A 153 -4.66 -25.61 4.35
CA ASP A 153 -4.45 -26.41 3.13
C ASP A 153 -5.64 -26.34 2.16
N THR A 154 -6.77 -25.80 2.60
CA THR A 154 -7.96 -25.64 1.77
C THR A 154 -7.90 -24.36 0.93
N PRO A 155 -8.45 -24.36 -0.29
CA PRO A 155 -8.47 -23.16 -1.13
C PRO A 155 -9.18 -21.97 -0.45
N GLY A 156 -8.57 -20.80 -0.55
CA GLY A 156 -9.19 -19.53 -0.17
C GLY A 156 -10.39 -19.19 -1.05
N LYS A 157 -11.39 -18.51 -0.48
CA LYS A 157 -12.59 -18.08 -1.22
C LYS A 157 -12.38 -16.75 -1.96
N ILE A 158 -11.48 -15.91 -1.47
CA ILE A 158 -11.11 -14.64 -2.09
C ILE A 158 -9.63 -14.67 -2.47
N THR A 159 -9.25 -13.97 -3.53
CA THR A 159 -7.84 -13.79 -3.90
C THR A 159 -7.37 -12.40 -3.47
N ILE A 160 -6.31 -12.34 -2.68
CA ILE A 160 -5.67 -11.10 -2.25
C ILE A 160 -4.28 -11.04 -2.87
N TRP A 161 -4.07 -10.02 -3.69
CA TRP A 161 -2.75 -9.69 -4.25
C TRP A 161 -2.01 -8.83 -3.23
N VAL A 162 -1.08 -9.44 -2.51
CA VAL A 162 -0.23 -8.73 -1.55
C VAL A 162 0.85 -7.96 -2.29
N SER A 163 1.46 -8.65 -3.24
CA SER A 163 2.68 -8.23 -3.89
C SER A 163 2.48 -7.95 -5.39
N GLY A 164 1.26 -7.57 -5.75
CA GLY A 164 0.77 -7.69 -7.12
C GLY A 164 -0.42 -6.78 -7.42
N TRP A 165 -0.67 -6.61 -8.71
CA TRP A 165 -1.98 -6.21 -9.22
C TRP A 165 -2.50 -7.34 -10.11
N PRO A 166 -3.81 -7.60 -10.19
CA PRO A 166 -4.42 -8.59 -11.08
C PRO A 166 -3.99 -8.54 -12.57
N SER A 167 -3.31 -7.48 -13.02
CA SER A 167 -2.79 -7.29 -14.37
C SER A 167 -1.28 -7.55 -14.54
N GLY A 168 -0.56 -7.92 -13.48
CA GLY A 168 0.87 -8.23 -13.51
C GLY A 168 1.11 -9.71 -13.24
N VAL A 169 1.92 -10.36 -14.07
CA VAL A 169 2.49 -11.65 -13.72
C VAL A 169 3.28 -11.42 -12.43
N ALA A 170 2.93 -12.11 -11.34
CA ALA A 170 3.84 -12.23 -10.20
C ALA A 170 5.08 -12.94 -10.77
N SER A 171 6.13 -12.16 -11.04
CA SER A 171 7.39 -12.67 -11.57
C SER A 171 8.30 -13.13 -10.45
#